data_AF-A0A379WQQ6-F1
#
_entry.id   AF-A0A379WQQ6-F1
#
_cell.length_a   1.000
_cell.length_b   1.000
_cell.length_c   1.000
_cell.angle_alpha   90.00
_cell.angle_beta   90.00
_cell.angle_gamma   90.00
#
_symmetry.space_group_name_H-M   'P 1'
#
loop_
_entity.id
_entity.type
_entity.pdbx_description
1 polymer ?
#
loop_
_entity_poly.entity_id
_entity_poly.type
_entity_poly.pdbx_seq_one_letter_code
_entity_poly.pdbx_strand_id
1 'polypeptide(L)'
;MSRNRMYTMAATAMSTVSMSIVGAYMTMLDPKYVVAALVLNMFSTFIVLSLINPYTVDASEENIQMSNLHEGQSFFEMLGEYILAGFKVAIIVAAMLIGFIALIAALNALFATVTGWFGYSISFQGILGYIFYPVAWVMGVPSSEALQVGSIMATKLVSNEFVAMMDLQKIASTLSPRAEGIISVFLVSFANFSSIGIIAGAIKGLNEEQGNVVSVLV
;
A
#
# COMPACT_ATOMS: atom_id res chain seq x y z
N MET A 1 -5.57 11.20 -22.17
CA MET A 1 -6.55 11.10 -21.05
C MET A 1 -6.54 12.42 -20.30
N SER A 2 -7.69 12.88 -19.79
CA SER A 2 -7.75 14.09 -18.97
C SER A 2 -7.02 13.93 -17.64
N ARG A 3 -6.56 15.06 -17.06
CA ARG A 3 -5.85 15.12 -15.76
C ARG A 3 -6.63 14.42 -14.65
N ASN A 4 -7.94 14.63 -14.60
CA ASN A 4 -8.83 14.04 -13.61
C ASN A 4 -8.96 12.53 -13.77
N ARG A 5 -9.03 12.01 -15.01
CA ARG A 5 -9.02 10.55 -15.26
C ARG A 5 -7.70 9.90 -14.88
N MET A 6 -6.58 10.59 -15.13
CA MET A 6 -5.25 10.11 -14.74
C MET A 6 -5.10 10.04 -13.22
N TYR A 7 -5.57 11.05 -12.49
CA TYR A 7 -5.61 11.02 -11.03
C TYR A 7 -6.44 9.85 -10.51
N THR A 8 -7.66 9.68 -11.03
CA THR A 8 -8.53 8.56 -10.66
C THR A 8 -7.87 7.21 -10.94
N MET A 9 -7.24 7.04 -12.11
CA MET A 9 -6.52 5.81 -12.44
C MET A 9 -5.37 5.55 -11.44
N ALA A 10 -4.51 6.53 -11.20
CA ALA A 10 -3.38 6.40 -10.29
C ALA A 10 -3.84 6.11 -8.85
N ALA A 11 -4.86 6.80 -8.36
CA ALA A 11 -5.44 6.59 -7.04
C ALA A 11 -6.05 5.18 -6.88
N THR A 12 -6.77 4.69 -7.90
CA THR A 12 -7.30 3.32 -7.90
C THR A 12 -6.19 2.26 -7.91
N ALA A 13 -5.09 2.51 -8.63
CA ALA A 13 -3.94 1.62 -8.67
C ALA A 13 -3.21 1.53 -7.31
N MET A 14 -3.12 2.62 -6.55
CA MET A 14 -2.53 2.59 -5.20
C MET A 14 -3.43 1.94 -4.16
N SER A 15 -4.74 2.13 -4.28
CA SER A 15 -5.66 1.65 -3.24
C SER A 15 -5.93 0.15 -3.34
N THR A 16 -5.79 -0.42 -4.53
CA THR A 16 -5.93 -1.85 -4.79
C THR A 16 -4.57 -2.57 -4.71
N VAL A 17 -4.59 -3.90 -4.71
CA VAL A 17 -3.39 -4.74 -4.66
C VAL A 17 -3.43 -5.77 -5.77
N SER A 18 -2.25 -6.16 -6.26
CA SER A 18 -2.13 -7.15 -7.32
C SER A 18 -2.47 -8.56 -6.81
N MET A 19 -3.26 -9.30 -7.58
CA MET A 19 -3.55 -10.71 -7.29
C MET A 19 -2.29 -11.58 -7.25
N SER A 20 -1.19 -11.16 -7.88
CA SER A 20 0.09 -11.88 -7.85
C SER A 20 0.71 -11.97 -6.45
N ILE A 21 0.34 -11.08 -5.53
CA ILE A 21 0.91 -11.04 -4.17
C ILE A 21 -0.13 -11.28 -3.06
N VAL A 22 -1.42 -11.36 -3.39
CA VAL A 22 -2.50 -11.62 -2.42
C VAL A 22 -2.24 -12.91 -1.64
N GLY A 23 -1.71 -13.95 -2.31
CA GLY A 23 -1.33 -15.19 -1.64
C GLY A 23 -0.30 -14.99 -0.53
N ALA A 24 0.65 -14.06 -0.70
CA ALA A 24 1.62 -13.72 0.34
C ALA A 24 0.96 -12.97 1.50
N TYR A 25 0.00 -12.07 1.24
CA TYR A 25 -0.75 -11.42 2.34
C TYR A 25 -1.56 -12.42 3.16
N MET A 26 -2.10 -13.46 2.55
CA MET A 26 -2.83 -14.53 3.25
C MET A 26 -1.95 -15.41 4.14
N THR A 27 -0.62 -15.39 3.96
CA THR A 27 0.30 -16.05 4.92
C THR A 27 0.66 -15.13 6.08
N MET A 28 0.45 -13.82 5.92
CA MET A 28 0.83 -12.80 6.88
C MET A 28 -0.34 -12.34 7.76
N LEU A 29 -1.54 -12.30 7.20
CA LEU A 29 -2.77 -11.88 7.83
C LEU A 29 -3.82 -13.00 7.76
N ASP A 30 -4.83 -12.94 8.63
CA ASP A 30 -5.99 -13.82 8.49
C ASP A 30 -6.64 -13.62 7.10
N PRO A 31 -6.76 -14.69 6.28
CA PRO A 31 -7.28 -14.60 4.92
C PRO A 31 -8.64 -13.91 4.83
N LYS A 32 -9.49 -14.02 5.86
CA LYS A 32 -10.81 -13.37 5.88
C LYS A 32 -10.70 -11.84 5.77
N TYR A 33 -9.69 -11.25 6.40
CA TYR A 33 -9.46 -9.81 6.35
C TYR A 33 -8.87 -9.39 5.01
N VAL A 34 -8.00 -10.21 4.42
CA VAL A 34 -7.43 -9.94 3.08
C VAL A 34 -8.55 -9.89 2.04
N VAL A 35 -9.41 -10.92 2.00
CA VAL A 35 -10.53 -10.98 1.04
C VAL A 35 -11.51 -9.82 1.25
N ALA A 36 -11.86 -9.52 2.51
CA ALA A 36 -12.72 -8.38 2.83
C ALA A 36 -12.09 -7.06 2.37
N ALA A 37 -10.80 -6.86 2.61
CA ALA A 37 -10.10 -5.63 2.25
C ALA A 37 -10.04 -5.38 0.74
N LEU A 38 -9.85 -6.43 -0.08
CA LEU A 38 -9.85 -6.30 -1.54
C LEU A 38 -11.14 -5.63 -2.04
N VAL A 39 -12.28 -6.13 -1.56
CA VAL A 39 -13.60 -5.63 -1.96
C VAL A 39 -13.87 -4.25 -1.37
N LEU A 40 -13.61 -4.08 -0.07
CA LEU A 40 -13.86 -2.82 0.62
C LEU A 40 -13.00 -1.68 0.08
N ASN A 41 -11.72 -1.91 -0.16
CA ASN A 41 -10.80 -0.88 -0.66
C ASN A 41 -11.16 -0.48 -2.09
N MET A 42 -11.57 -1.43 -2.94
CA MET A 42 -12.06 -1.11 -4.29
C MET A 42 -13.24 -0.13 -4.23
N PHE A 43 -14.31 -0.43 -3.47
CA PHE A 43 -15.47 0.46 -3.38
C PHE A 43 -15.16 1.78 -2.67
N SER A 44 -14.41 1.73 -1.56
CA SER A 44 -14.06 2.91 -0.78
C SER A 44 -13.28 3.93 -1.62
N THR A 45 -12.42 3.45 -2.51
CA THR A 45 -11.65 4.32 -3.41
C THR A 45 -12.54 5.11 -4.34
N PHE A 46 -13.54 4.48 -4.96
CA PHE A 46 -14.46 5.18 -5.85
C PHE A 46 -15.36 6.15 -5.10
N ILE A 47 -15.78 5.82 -3.88
CA ILE A 47 -16.53 6.75 -3.02
C ILE A 47 -15.68 7.99 -2.72
N VAL A 48 -14.44 7.80 -2.26
CA VAL A 48 -13.52 8.90 -1.95
C VAL A 48 -13.23 9.73 -3.20
N LEU A 49 -12.94 9.09 -4.34
CA LEU A 49 -12.68 9.78 -5.61
C LEU A 49 -13.89 10.57 -6.12
N SER A 50 -15.10 10.08 -5.90
CA SER A 50 -16.33 10.82 -6.24
C SER A 50 -16.49 12.09 -5.41
N LEU A 51 -15.88 12.16 -4.22
CA LEU A 51 -15.89 13.35 -3.36
C LEU A 51 -14.75 14.31 -3.68
N ILE A 52 -13.53 13.80 -3.90
CA ILE A 52 -12.32 14.64 -4.03
C ILE A 52 -11.95 14.98 -5.49
N ASN A 53 -12.38 14.17 -6.45
CA ASN A 53 -12.11 14.36 -7.88
C ASN A 53 -13.37 14.06 -8.71
N PRO A 54 -14.48 14.81 -8.51
CA PRO A 54 -15.67 14.64 -9.33
C PRO A 54 -15.43 15.19 -10.74
N TYR A 55 -15.72 14.38 -11.77
CA TYR A 55 -15.71 14.82 -13.17
C TYR A 55 -16.72 14.00 -13.99
N THR A 56 -17.17 14.58 -15.10
CA THR A 56 -17.93 13.89 -16.13
C THR A 56 -16.98 13.46 -17.24
N VAL A 57 -17.15 12.24 -17.74
CA VAL A 57 -16.42 11.77 -18.92
C VAL A 57 -17.10 12.38 -20.14
N ASP A 58 -16.39 13.20 -20.89
CA ASP A 58 -16.90 13.74 -22.15
C ASP A 58 -17.09 12.62 -23.17
N ALA A 59 -18.20 12.66 -23.93
CA ALA A 59 -18.49 11.66 -24.96
C ALA A 59 -17.45 11.62 -26.09
N SER A 60 -16.61 12.65 -26.21
CA SER A 60 -15.47 12.71 -27.12
C SER A 60 -14.24 11.94 -26.62
N GLU A 61 -14.18 11.58 -25.34
CA GLU A 61 -13.10 10.73 -24.85
C GLU A 61 -13.34 9.29 -25.27
N GLU A 62 -12.40 8.75 -26.07
CA GLU A 62 -12.47 7.40 -26.61
C GLU A 62 -12.65 6.35 -25.50
N ASN A 63 -13.59 5.42 -25.73
CA ASN A 63 -13.71 4.25 -24.89
C ASN A 63 -12.54 3.34 -25.24
N ILE A 64 -11.53 3.28 -24.37
CA ILE A 64 -10.31 2.52 -24.58
C ILE A 64 -10.67 1.04 -24.57
N GLN A 65 -11.02 0.49 -25.74
CA GLN A 65 -11.11 -0.94 -25.93
C GLN A 65 -9.69 -1.44 -26.13
N MET A 66 -9.17 -2.18 -25.15
CA MET A 66 -7.90 -2.88 -25.36
C MET A 66 -8.13 -3.96 -26.43
N SER A 67 -7.44 -3.82 -27.56
CA SER A 67 -7.27 -4.90 -28.53
C SER A 67 -6.62 -6.11 -27.84
N ASN A 68 -6.99 -7.33 -28.22
CA ASN A 68 -6.50 -8.57 -27.62
C ASN A 68 -4.96 -8.64 -27.61
N LEU A 69 -4.33 -8.24 -26.50
CA LEU A 69 -2.88 -8.22 -26.33
C LEU A 69 -2.24 -9.63 -26.32
N HIS A 70 -3.04 -10.69 -26.29
CA HIS A 70 -2.60 -12.08 -26.10
C HIS A 70 -3.12 -13.05 -27.19
N GLU A 71 -3.57 -12.54 -28.34
CA GLU A 71 -3.95 -13.41 -29.46
C GLU A 71 -2.75 -14.23 -29.95
N GLY A 72 -2.80 -15.55 -29.75
CA GLY A 72 -1.81 -16.50 -30.28
C GLY A 72 -0.89 -17.17 -29.25
N GLN A 73 -0.97 -16.84 -27.95
CA GLN A 73 -0.14 -17.48 -26.92
C GLN A 73 -0.60 -18.91 -26.61
N SER A 74 0.35 -19.83 -26.49
CA SER A 74 0.08 -21.19 -26.02
C SER A 74 -0.04 -21.24 -24.48
N PHE A 75 -0.74 -22.25 -23.94
CA PHE A 75 -0.87 -22.44 -22.48
C PHE A 75 0.49 -22.48 -21.76
N PHE A 76 1.49 -23.15 -22.33
CA PHE A 76 2.80 -23.30 -21.71
C PHE A 76 3.65 -22.03 -21.82
N GLU A 77 3.50 -21.27 -22.91
CA GLU A 77 4.13 -19.96 -23.06
C GLU A 77 3.58 -18.98 -22.03
N MET A 78 2.25 -18.87 -21.95
CA MET A 78 1.55 -18.09 -20.93
C MET A 78 2.00 -18.48 -19.51
N LEU A 79 2.02 -19.78 -19.20
CA LEU A 79 2.45 -20.29 -17.90
C LEU A 79 3.91 -19.95 -17.59
N GLY A 80 4.81 -20.13 -18.56
CA GLY A 80 6.23 -19.80 -18.42
C GLY A 80 6.45 -18.30 -18.15
N GLU A 81 5.78 -17.43 -18.89
CA GLU A 81 5.84 -15.98 -18.69
C GLU A 81 5.35 -15.57 -17.29
N TYR A 82 4.20 -16.09 -16.85
CA TYR A 82 3.66 -15.75 -15.52
C TYR A 82 4.52 -16.30 -14.38
N ILE A 83 5.16 -17.47 -14.53
CA ILE A 83 6.13 -17.97 -13.54
C ILE A 83 7.33 -17.03 -13.45
N LEU A 84 7.90 -16.60 -14.58
CA LEU A 84 9.04 -15.68 -14.59
C LEU A 84 8.66 -14.29 -14.03
N ALA A 85 7.47 -13.80 -14.36
CA ALA A 85 6.94 -12.55 -13.81
C ALA A 85 6.78 -12.66 -12.28
N GLY A 86 6.19 -13.74 -11.79
CA GLY A 86 6.06 -14.01 -10.36
C GLY A 86 7.41 -14.13 -9.64
N PHE A 87 8.37 -14.83 -10.24
CA PHE A 87 9.72 -14.96 -9.70
C PHE A 87 10.41 -13.58 -9.58
N LYS A 88 10.31 -12.74 -10.62
CA LYS A 88 10.85 -11.38 -10.59
C LYS A 88 10.24 -10.55 -9.46
N VAL A 89 8.91 -10.63 -9.29
CA VAL A 89 8.22 -9.94 -8.18
C VAL A 89 8.73 -10.45 -6.82
N ALA A 90 8.87 -11.76 -6.65
CA ALA A 90 9.34 -12.36 -5.40
C ALA A 90 10.75 -11.87 -5.01
N ILE A 91 11.68 -11.83 -5.97
CA ILE A 91 13.05 -11.35 -5.73
C ILE A 91 13.07 -9.85 -5.37
N ILE A 92 12.27 -9.03 -6.06
CA ILE A 92 12.15 -7.60 -5.77
C ILE A 92 11.62 -7.38 -4.35
N VAL A 93 10.55 -8.09 -3.98
CA VAL A 93 9.96 -7.98 -2.64
C VAL A 93 10.96 -8.44 -1.58
N ALA A 94 11.66 -9.55 -1.78
CA ALA A 94 12.67 -10.04 -0.83
C ALA A 94 13.80 -9.01 -0.61
N ALA A 95 14.36 -8.45 -1.68
CA ALA A 95 15.40 -7.42 -1.59
C ALA A 95 14.89 -6.15 -0.89
N MET A 96 13.68 -5.71 -1.24
CA MET A 96 13.02 -4.56 -0.64
C MET A 96 12.81 -4.74 0.87
N LEU A 97 12.33 -5.92 1.30
CA LEU A 97 12.10 -6.22 2.71
C LEU A 97 13.39 -6.15 3.53
N ILE A 98 14.46 -6.76 3.05
CA ILE A 98 15.77 -6.69 3.71
C ILE A 98 16.21 -5.23 3.89
N GLY A 99 16.10 -4.43 2.83
CA GLY A 99 16.48 -3.01 2.86
C GLY A 99 15.66 -2.19 3.85
N PHE A 100 14.33 -2.27 3.79
CA PHE A 100 13.46 -1.46 4.66
C PHE A 100 13.50 -1.90 6.12
N ILE A 101 13.60 -3.19 6.42
CA ILE A 101 13.77 -3.66 7.80
C ILE A 101 15.08 -3.10 8.39
N ALA A 102 16.18 -3.19 7.63
CA ALA A 102 17.47 -2.67 8.07
C ALA A 102 17.42 -1.14 8.27
N LEU A 103 16.77 -0.41 7.35
CA LEU A 103 16.62 1.03 7.44
C LEU A 103 15.78 1.44 8.66
N ILE A 104 14.62 0.82 8.88
CA ILE A 104 13.76 1.12 10.04
C ILE A 104 14.48 0.77 11.34
N ALA A 105 15.21 -0.35 11.39
CA ALA A 105 16.01 -0.70 12.56
C ALA A 105 17.09 0.35 12.85
N ALA A 106 17.79 0.84 11.82
CA ALA A 106 18.78 1.90 11.95
C ALA A 106 18.15 3.23 12.41
N LEU A 107 17.00 3.62 11.85
CA LEU A 107 16.25 4.80 12.28
C LEU A 107 15.77 4.66 13.73
N ASN A 108 15.21 3.52 14.10
CA ASN A 108 14.79 3.27 15.48
C ASN A 108 15.94 3.41 16.46
N ALA A 109 17.12 2.84 16.15
CA ALA A 109 18.30 2.95 16.98
C ALA A 109 18.78 4.39 17.10
N LEU A 110 18.86 5.13 15.98
CA LEU A 110 19.26 6.54 15.96
C LEU A 110 18.31 7.43 16.76
N PHE A 111 17.00 7.25 16.60
CA PHE A 111 16.02 8.05 17.34
C PHE A 111 16.01 7.70 18.83
N ALA A 112 16.16 6.41 19.18
CA ALA A 112 16.25 5.99 20.58
C ALA A 112 17.50 6.54 21.28
N THR A 113 18.65 6.65 20.58
CA THR A 113 19.86 7.25 21.15
C THR A 113 19.75 8.76 21.30
N VAL A 114 19.24 9.46 20.29
CA VAL A 114 19.05 10.91 20.31
C VAL A 114 18.04 11.31 21.38
N THR A 115 16.86 10.67 21.42
CA THR A 115 15.87 10.92 22.47
C THR A 115 16.43 10.56 23.85
N GLY A 116 17.28 9.53 23.91
CA GLY A 116 17.96 9.07 25.13
C GLY A 116 18.79 10.17 25.78
N TRP A 117 19.42 11.03 24.99
CA TRP A 117 20.16 12.20 25.49
C TRP A 117 19.26 13.23 26.18
N PHE A 118 17.97 13.24 25.87
CA PHE A 118 16.96 14.10 26.50
C PHE A 118 16.17 13.39 27.62
N GLY A 119 16.56 12.16 28.00
CA GLY A 119 15.92 11.39 29.07
C GLY A 119 14.72 10.54 28.66
N TYR A 120 14.43 10.42 27.36
CA TYR A 120 13.35 9.58 26.81
C TYR A 120 13.94 8.50 25.89
N SER A 121 13.38 7.29 25.77
CA SER A 121 13.89 6.30 24.79
C SER A 121 12.80 5.93 23.79
N ILE A 122 12.49 6.88 22.90
CA ILE A 122 11.42 6.73 21.91
C ILE A 122 12.04 6.43 20.55
N SER A 123 11.62 5.33 19.94
CA SER A 123 12.04 4.94 18.60
C SER A 123 11.35 5.78 17.52
N PHE A 124 11.89 5.76 16.30
CA PHE A 124 11.26 6.40 15.14
C PHE A 124 9.81 5.93 14.95
N GLN A 125 9.57 4.62 15.04
CA GLN A 125 8.23 4.04 14.98
C GLN A 125 7.33 4.50 16.13
N GLY A 126 7.87 4.74 17.33
CA GLY A 126 7.12 5.28 18.46
C GLY A 126 6.62 6.70 18.21
N ILE A 127 7.47 7.57 17.66
CA ILE A 127 7.09 8.95 17.27
C ILE A 127 5.99 8.91 16.22
N LEU A 128 6.19 8.09 15.18
CA LEU A 128 5.18 7.88 14.14
C LEU A 128 3.85 7.36 14.72
N GLY A 129 3.92 6.50 15.73
CA GLY A 129 2.75 6.02 16.46
C GLY A 129 1.95 7.14 17.11
N TYR A 130 2.60 8.11 17.76
CA TYR A 130 1.91 9.26 18.33
C TYR A 130 1.26 10.16 17.26
N ILE A 131 1.90 10.31 16.10
CA ILE A 131 1.35 11.08 14.98
C ILE A 131 0.09 10.39 14.40
N PHE A 132 0.12 9.06 14.28
CA PHE A 132 -0.97 8.27 13.70
C PHE A 132 -2.01 7.80 14.74
N TYR A 133 -1.76 7.98 16.02
CA TYR A 133 -2.69 7.63 17.10
C TYR A 133 -4.08 8.24 16.88
N PRO A 134 -4.24 9.54 16.56
CA PRO A 134 -5.57 10.13 16.35
C PRO A 134 -6.30 9.48 15.16
N VAL A 135 -5.57 9.11 14.11
CA VAL A 135 -6.14 8.44 12.94
C VAL A 135 -6.63 7.05 13.32
N ALA A 136 -5.80 6.26 14.01
CA ALA A 136 -6.18 4.92 14.49
C ALA A 136 -7.42 4.99 15.40
N TRP A 137 -7.44 5.94 16.32
CA TRP A 137 -8.56 6.14 17.25
C TRP A 137 -9.86 6.53 16.53
N VAL A 138 -9.80 7.47 15.57
CA VAL A 138 -10.98 7.89 14.77
C VAL A 138 -11.52 6.75 13.90
N MET A 139 -10.66 5.85 13.41
CA MET A 139 -11.09 4.63 12.72
C MET A 139 -11.78 3.60 13.65
N GLY A 140 -11.81 3.85 14.96
CA GLY A 140 -12.51 3.03 15.94
C GLY A 140 -11.66 1.96 16.61
N VAL A 141 -10.32 2.12 16.59
CA VAL A 141 -9.39 1.31 17.40
C VAL A 141 -9.51 1.73 18.87
N PRO A 142 -9.55 0.79 19.84
CA PRO A 142 -9.54 1.12 21.25
C PRO A 142 -8.33 2.00 21.62
N SER A 143 -8.53 2.99 22.50
CA SER A 143 -7.47 3.95 22.86
C SER A 143 -6.22 3.29 23.44
N SER A 144 -6.37 2.16 24.15
CA SER A 144 -5.26 1.36 24.68
C SER A 144 -4.38 0.72 23.59
N GLU A 145 -4.94 0.50 22.40
CA GLU A 145 -4.29 -0.19 21.27
C GLU A 145 -3.91 0.79 20.15
N ALA A 146 -4.52 1.97 20.13
CA ALA A 146 -4.38 2.96 19.05
C ALA A 146 -2.93 3.44 18.83
N LEU A 147 -2.09 3.45 19.87
CA LEU A 147 -0.67 3.82 19.71
C LEU A 147 0.11 2.76 18.92
N GLN A 148 -0.11 1.48 19.25
CA GLN A 148 0.53 0.36 18.57
C GLN A 148 0.03 0.25 17.12
N VAL A 149 -1.29 0.34 16.93
CA VAL A 149 -1.90 0.32 15.61
C VAL A 149 -1.45 1.53 14.77
N GLY A 150 -1.44 2.73 15.35
CA GLY A 150 -0.95 3.94 14.68
C GLY A 150 0.51 3.81 14.23
N SER A 151 1.36 3.18 15.04
CA SER A 151 2.76 2.94 14.68
C SER A 151 2.88 2.05 13.44
N ILE A 152 2.10 0.96 13.37
CA ILE A 152 2.06 0.06 12.21
C ILE A 152 1.48 0.75 10.97
N MET A 153 0.43 1.55 11.13
CA MET A 153 -0.15 2.33 10.03
C MET A 153 0.89 3.28 9.42
N ALA A 154 1.66 3.93 10.27
CA ALA A 154 2.71 4.83 9.85
C ALA A 154 3.87 4.09 9.18
N THR A 155 4.29 2.93 9.72
CA THR A 155 5.27 2.04 9.09
C THR A 155 4.88 1.76 7.64
N LYS A 156 3.61 1.43 7.37
CA LYS A 156 3.13 1.18 6.01
C LYS A 156 3.37 2.36 5.08
N LEU A 157 3.06 3.58 5.51
CA LEU A 157 3.17 4.78 4.67
C LEU A 157 4.62 5.16 4.35
N VAL A 158 5.51 5.04 5.34
CA VAL A 158 6.93 5.41 5.18
C VAL A 158 7.79 4.30 4.57
N SER A 159 7.34 3.06 4.64
CA SER A 159 8.01 1.91 4.03
C SER A 159 7.09 1.23 3.03
N ASN A 160 6.46 0.13 3.41
CA ASN A 160 5.48 -0.59 2.63
C ASN A 160 4.61 -1.47 3.52
N GLU A 161 3.58 -2.04 2.91
CA GLU A 161 2.60 -2.88 3.57
C GLU A 161 3.16 -4.24 4.04
N PHE A 162 4.14 -4.84 3.35
CA PHE A 162 4.76 -6.08 3.81
C PHE A 162 5.51 -5.89 5.14
N VAL A 163 6.28 -4.81 5.27
CA VAL A 163 6.98 -4.50 6.53
C VAL A 163 5.98 -4.29 7.66
N ALA A 164 4.92 -3.53 7.40
CA ALA A 164 3.87 -3.28 8.38
C ALA A 164 3.10 -4.56 8.77
N MET A 165 2.82 -5.47 7.83
CA MET A 165 2.19 -6.75 8.12
C MET A 165 3.09 -7.65 8.99
N MET A 166 4.41 -7.67 8.77
CA MET A 166 5.33 -8.39 9.66
C MET A 166 5.35 -7.81 11.08
N ASP A 167 5.23 -6.49 11.22
CA ASP A 167 5.12 -5.87 12.54
C ASP A 167 3.79 -6.21 13.23
N LEU A 168 2.69 -6.25 12.46
CA LEU A 168 1.40 -6.68 12.97
C LEU A 168 1.43 -8.13 13.46
N GLN A 169 2.05 -9.05 12.72
CA GLN A 169 2.15 -10.46 13.13
C GLN A 169 2.78 -10.64 14.52
N LYS A 170 3.73 -9.78 14.90
CA LYS A 170 4.41 -9.86 16.20
C LYS A 170 3.48 -9.51 17.37
N ILE A 171 2.44 -8.71 17.12
CA ILE A 171 1.54 -8.20 18.16
C ILE A 171 0.09 -8.64 17.99
N ALA A 172 -0.27 -9.30 16.90
CA ALA A 172 -1.65 -9.66 16.54
C ALA A 172 -2.38 -10.41 17.66
N SER A 173 -1.69 -11.32 18.36
CA SER A 173 -2.25 -12.08 19.49
C SER A 173 -2.59 -11.24 20.73
N THR A 174 -2.10 -10.00 20.79
CA THR A 174 -2.33 -9.06 21.90
C THR A 174 -3.39 -8.02 21.59
N LEU A 175 -3.81 -7.91 20.32
CA LEU A 175 -4.82 -6.95 19.87
C LEU A 175 -6.23 -7.51 20.04
N SER A 176 -7.19 -6.60 20.22
CA SER A 176 -8.60 -6.98 20.13
C SER A 176 -8.95 -7.42 18.71
N PRO A 177 -9.92 -8.34 18.51
CA PRO A 177 -10.37 -8.73 17.17
C PRO A 177 -10.83 -7.54 16.31
N ARG A 178 -11.36 -6.50 16.96
CA ARG A 178 -11.76 -5.25 16.32
C ARG A 178 -10.54 -4.49 15.77
N ALA A 179 -9.52 -4.27 16.60
CA ALA A 179 -8.31 -3.57 16.16
C ALA A 179 -7.58 -4.34 15.07
N GLU A 180 -7.43 -5.66 15.24
CA GLU A 180 -6.81 -6.56 14.26
C GLU A 180 -7.51 -6.48 12.89
N GLY A 181 -8.85 -6.51 12.87
CA GLY A 181 -9.62 -6.36 11.64
C GLY A 181 -9.43 -5.00 10.97
N ILE A 182 -9.48 -3.90 11.74
CA ILE A 182 -9.28 -2.54 11.23
C ILE A 182 -7.90 -2.39 10.60
N ILE A 183 -6.84 -2.77 11.32
CA ILE A 183 -5.47 -2.63 10.82
C ILE A 183 -5.21 -3.57 9.65
N SER A 184 -5.73 -4.80 9.67
CA SER A 184 -5.57 -5.73 8.54
C SER A 184 -6.18 -5.18 7.25
N VAL A 185 -7.38 -4.59 7.31
CA VAL A 185 -8.02 -3.97 6.14
C VAL A 185 -7.24 -2.75 5.65
N PHE A 186 -6.75 -1.92 6.58
CA PHE A 186 -5.91 -0.76 6.25
C PHE A 186 -4.60 -1.17 5.54
N LEU A 187 -3.99 -2.27 5.98
CA LEU A 187 -2.71 -2.72 5.45
C LEU A 187 -2.80 -3.28 4.02
N VAL A 188 -3.94 -3.83 3.61
CA VAL A 188 -4.12 -4.45 2.29
C VAL A 188 -4.40 -3.38 1.22
N SER A 189 -3.41 -2.53 0.96
CA SER A 189 -3.37 -1.55 -0.14
C SER A 189 -1.93 -1.17 -0.46
N PHE A 190 -1.64 -0.80 -1.70
CA PHE A 190 -0.34 -0.26 -2.09
C PHE A 190 -0.14 1.21 -1.71
N ALA A 191 -1.08 1.84 -1.02
CA ALA A 191 -0.95 3.26 -0.65
C ALA A 191 0.21 3.47 0.34
N ASN A 192 1.34 3.97 -0.17
CA ASN A 192 2.54 4.38 0.56
C ASN A 192 3.33 5.39 -0.30
N PHE A 193 4.33 6.07 0.26
CA PHE A 193 5.09 7.08 -0.51
C PHE A 193 5.90 6.49 -1.67
N SER A 194 6.35 5.24 -1.57
CA SER A 194 7.10 4.59 -2.65
C SER A 194 6.23 4.30 -3.87
N SER A 195 4.95 3.98 -3.67
CA SER A 195 3.99 3.69 -4.74
C SER A 195 3.70 4.89 -5.63
N ILE A 196 3.81 6.11 -5.10
CA ILE A 196 3.73 7.35 -5.87
C ILE A 196 4.81 7.35 -6.96
N GLY A 197 6.05 7.07 -6.57
CA GLY A 197 7.20 6.98 -7.48
C GLY A 197 7.07 5.83 -8.48
N ILE A 198 6.59 4.66 -8.04
CA ILE A 198 6.37 3.50 -8.92
C ILE A 198 5.33 3.82 -9.99
N ILE A 199 4.20 4.42 -9.63
CA ILE A 199 3.12 4.73 -10.57
C ILE A 199 3.54 5.85 -11.52
N ALA A 200 4.14 6.92 -11.01
CA ALA A 200 4.67 7.99 -11.85
C ALA A 200 5.70 7.45 -12.85
N GLY A 201 6.62 6.58 -12.40
CA GLY A 201 7.61 5.92 -13.25
C GLY A 201 7.00 5.00 -14.31
N ALA A 202 6.02 4.18 -13.94
CA ALA A 202 5.32 3.29 -14.87
C ALA A 202 4.57 4.09 -15.95
N ILE A 203 3.87 5.16 -15.57
CA ILE A 203 3.15 6.01 -16.52
C ILE A 203 4.13 6.78 -17.39
N LYS A 204 5.24 7.30 -16.84
CA LYS A 204 6.30 7.95 -17.61
C LYS A 204 6.92 7.02 -18.65
N GLY A 205 7.08 5.74 -18.32
CA GLY A 205 7.58 4.72 -19.25
C GLY A 205 6.65 4.44 -20.44
N LEU A 206 5.35 4.74 -20.30
CA LEU A 206 4.35 4.62 -21.37
C LEU A 206 4.17 5.95 -22.12
N ASN A 207 4.10 7.06 -21.40
CA ASN A 207 3.94 8.41 -21.92
C ASN A 207 4.56 9.43 -20.96
N GLU A 208 5.61 10.10 -21.42
CA GLU A 208 6.41 11.00 -20.58
C GLU A 208 5.61 12.21 -20.04
N GLU A 209 4.77 12.82 -20.89
CA GLU A 209 3.95 13.98 -20.52
C GLU A 209 2.93 13.62 -19.44
N GLN A 210 2.27 12.46 -19.58
CA GLN A 210 1.31 11.97 -18.61
C GLN A 210 1.98 11.54 -17.29
N GLY A 211 3.21 11.03 -17.34
CA GLY A 211 3.99 10.69 -16.14
C GLY A 211 4.27 11.90 -15.26
N ASN A 212 4.62 13.04 -15.88
CA ASN A 212 4.84 14.31 -15.15
C ASN A 212 3.55 14.88 -14.56
N VAL A 213 2.41 14.64 -15.21
CA VAL A 213 1.11 15.05 -14.67
C VAL A 213 0.79 14.26 -13.40
N VAL A 214 1.04 12.95 -13.39
CA VAL A 214 0.74 12.08 -12.24
C VAL A 214 1.66 12.34 -11.06
N SER A 215 2.95 12.62 -11.28
CA SER A 215 3.90 12.90 -10.19
C SER A 215 3.58 14.18 -9.40
N VAL A 216 2.80 15.10 -9.95
CA VAL A 216 2.33 16.33 -9.28
C VAL A 216 0.96 16.13 -8.63
N LEU A 217 0.21 15.13 -9.07
CA LEU A 217 -1.17 14.88 -8.66
C LEU A 217 -1.29 13.94 -7.46
N VAL A 218 -0.34 13.01 -7.33
CA VAL A 218 -0.32 11.93 -6.35
C VAL A 218 0.66 12.24 -5.23
#